data_AF-A0A1S1LIR5-F1
#
_entry.id   AF-A0A1S1LIR5-F1
#
_cell.length_a   1.000
_cell.length_b   1.000
_cell.length_c   1.000
_cell.angle_alpha   90.00
_cell.angle_beta   90.00
_cell.angle_gamma   90.00
#
_symmetry.space_group_name_H-M   'P 1'
#
loop_
_entity.id
_entity.type
_entity.pdbx_description
1 polymer ?
#
loop_
_entity_poly.entity_id
_entity_poly.type
_entity_poly.pdbx_seq_one_letter_code
_entity_poly.pdbx_strand_id
1 'polypeptide(L)'
;MAAEGSGPCDTGTVNQFGAKYAIGHTKGACKDNRPTSKVLSPGQKVSYGNVTCGVGDGGSVACIERVNPERGFVLQPSGSFTF
;
A
#
# COMPACT_ATOMS: atom_id res chain seq x y z
N MET A 1 -6.40 -10.51 -6.37
CA MET A 1 -6.46 -11.88 -5.82
C MET A 1 -5.93 -11.81 -4.39
N ALA A 2 -6.68 -12.26 -3.40
CA ALA A 2 -6.17 -12.36 -2.03
C ALA A 2 -5.25 -13.59 -1.97
N ALA A 3 -4.12 -13.48 -1.27
CA ALA A 3 -3.29 -14.64 -1.03
C ALA A 3 -4.02 -15.59 -0.07
N GLU A 4 -4.48 -16.73 -0.58
CA GLU A 4 -5.17 -17.75 0.20
C GLU A 4 -4.18 -18.87 0.55
N GLY A 5 -3.79 -18.97 1.83
CA GLY A 5 -2.88 -20.03 2.28
C GLY A 5 -2.39 -19.89 3.72
N SER A 6 -1.79 -20.95 4.26
CA SER A 6 -1.06 -20.95 5.53
C SER A 6 0.41 -20.53 5.40
N GLY A 7 0.89 -20.33 4.17
CA GLY A 7 2.26 -19.88 3.88
C GLY A 7 2.52 -18.43 4.31
N PRO A 8 3.80 -18.01 4.36
CA PRO A 8 4.17 -16.65 4.73
C PRO A 8 3.73 -15.67 3.64
N CYS A 9 2.73 -14.85 3.95
CA CYS A 9 2.43 -13.63 3.21
C CYS A 9 3.38 -12.52 3.64
N ASP A 10 3.88 -11.78 2.66
CA ASP A 10 4.56 -10.52 2.88
C ASP A 10 3.52 -9.40 2.88
N THR A 11 3.37 -8.73 4.02
CA THR A 11 2.44 -7.61 4.19
C THR A 11 3.24 -6.32 4.40
N GLY A 12 3.04 -5.35 3.52
CA GLY A 12 3.64 -4.03 3.63
C GLY A 12 2.79 -3.09 4.49
N THR A 13 3.44 -2.25 5.29
CA THR A 13 2.81 -1.11 5.97
C THR A 13 3.54 0.17 5.59
N VAL A 14 2.79 1.25 5.45
CA VAL A 14 3.36 2.58 5.24
C VAL A 14 2.93 3.46 6.40
N ASN A 15 3.91 3.97 7.13
CA ASN A 15 3.69 4.86 8.26
C ASN A 15 4.22 6.25 7.93
N GLN A 16 3.50 7.27 8.36
CA GLN A 16 3.93 8.66 8.25
C GLN A 16 4.51 9.12 9.59
N PHE A 17 5.76 9.57 9.56
CA PHE A 17 6.47 10.16 10.70
C PHE A 17 6.74 11.63 10.40
N GLY A 18 5.79 12.50 10.78
CA GLY A 18 5.83 13.92 10.43
C GLY A 18 5.82 14.12 8.92
N ALA A 19 6.92 14.63 8.37
CA ALA A 19 7.06 14.89 6.94
C ALA A 19 7.60 13.70 6.11
N LYS A 20 7.91 12.55 6.73
CA LYS A 20 8.49 11.41 6.01
C LYS A 20 7.57 10.20 6.02
N TYR A 21 7.58 9.44 4.92
CA TYR A 21 7.00 8.10 4.86
C TYR A 21 8.08 7.06 5.14
N ALA A 22 7.69 5.98 5.81
CA ALA A 22 8.53 4.81 6.01
C ALA A 22 7.75 3.57 5.61
N ILE A 23 8.40 2.71 4.82
CA ILE A 23 7.84 1.45 4.34
C ILE A 23 8.42 0.32 5.19
N GLY A 24 7.55 -0.46 5.82
CA GLY A 24 7.90 -1.64 6.58
C GLY A 24 7.26 -2.89 5.98
N HIS A 25 7.90 -4.04 6.16
CA HIS A 25 7.39 -5.33 5.70
C HIS A 25 7.34 -6.31 6.86
N THR A 26 6.25 -7.06 6.93
CA THR A 26 6.06 -8.12 7.93
C THR A 26 5.69 -9.41 7.21
N LYS A 27 6.43 -10.48 7.52
CA LYS A 27 6.09 -11.83 7.04
C LYS A 27 5.26 -12.54 8.10
N GLY A 28 4.09 -13.05 7.72
CA GLY A 28 3.16 -13.75 8.62
C GLY A 28 2.19 -14.64 7.86
N ALA A 29 1.30 -15.35 8.53
CA ALA A 29 0.35 -16.20 7.82
C ALA A 29 -0.66 -15.34 7.05
N CYS A 30 -0.97 -15.71 5.81
CA CYS A 30 -1.91 -14.95 4.98
C CYS A 30 -3.32 -14.86 5.59
N LYS A 31 -3.74 -15.89 6.34
CA LYS A 31 -5.02 -15.90 7.07
C LYS A 31 -5.15 -14.74 8.08
N ASP A 32 -4.03 -14.26 8.62
CA ASP A 32 -4.00 -13.18 9.61
C ASP A 32 -4.06 -11.79 8.95
N ASN A 33 -3.85 -11.72 7.63
CA ASN A 33 -3.80 -10.47 6.85
C ASN A 33 -4.91 -10.42 5.79
N ARG A 34 -6.09 -10.97 6.12
CA ARG A 34 -7.25 -10.91 5.23
C ARG A 34 -7.81 -9.48 5.16
N PRO A 35 -8.08 -8.94 3.96
CA PRO A 35 -8.71 -7.63 3.82
C PRO A 35 -10.07 -7.62 4.52
N THR A 36 -10.28 -6.69 5.45
CA THR A 36 -11.58 -6.45 6.09
C THR A 36 -12.43 -5.42 5.35
N SER A 37 -11.85 -4.78 4.34
CA SER A 37 -12.45 -3.74 3.51
C SER A 37 -12.46 -4.14 2.04
N LYS A 38 -13.27 -3.44 1.23
CA LYS A 38 -13.31 -3.63 -0.21
C LYS A 38 -11.90 -3.47 -0.81
N VAL A 39 -11.42 -4.52 -1.47
CA VAL A 39 -10.19 -4.49 -2.24
C VAL A 39 -10.41 -3.69 -3.53
N LEU A 40 -9.52 -2.75 -3.80
CA LEU A 40 -9.55 -1.93 -5.02
C LEU A 40 -8.93 -2.69 -6.19
N SER A 41 -9.56 -2.58 -7.36
CA SER A 41 -9.04 -3.08 -8.64
C SER A 41 -8.17 -2.03 -9.33
N PRO A 42 -7.31 -2.42 -10.29
CA PRO A 42 -6.58 -1.46 -11.12
C PRO A 42 -7.49 -0.38 -11.71
N GLY A 43 -7.00 0.86 -11.73
CA GLY A 43 -7.75 2.05 -12.16
C GLY A 43 -8.66 2.64 -11.07
N GLN A 44 -8.83 1.97 -9.93
CA GLN A 44 -9.58 2.50 -8.80
C GLN A 44 -8.67 3.28 -7.84
N LYS A 45 -9.28 4.22 -7.10
CA LYS A 45 -8.59 5.03 -6.10
C LYS A 45 -9.44 5.18 -4.84
N VAL A 46 -8.76 5.49 -3.74
CA VAL A 46 -9.36 5.88 -2.47
C VAL A 46 -8.69 7.16 -1.96
N SER A 47 -9.47 8.02 -1.33
CA SER A 47 -8.98 9.22 -0.66
C SER A 47 -9.36 9.15 0.81
N TYR A 48 -8.39 9.41 1.69
CA TYR A 48 -8.61 9.50 3.13
C TYR A 48 -7.72 10.60 3.71
N GLY A 49 -8.33 11.55 4.43
CA GLY A 49 -7.63 12.75 4.87
C GLY A 49 -6.93 13.47 3.70
N ASN A 50 -5.65 13.81 3.87
CA ASN A 50 -4.85 14.47 2.85
C ASN A 50 -4.22 13.51 1.83
N VAL A 51 -4.45 12.21 1.92
CA VAL A 51 -3.81 11.22 1.05
C VAL A 51 -4.80 10.69 0.01
N THR A 52 -4.35 10.53 -1.22
CA THR A 52 -5.06 9.80 -2.27
C THR A 52 -4.18 8.69 -2.80
N CYS A 53 -4.71 7.47 -2.83
CA CYS A 53 -4.05 6.27 -3.31
C CYS A 53 -4.77 5.72 -4.53
N GLY A 54 -4.02 5.34 -5.56
CA GLY A 54 -4.53 4.64 -6.75
C GLY A 54 -3.89 3.26 -6.89
N VAL A 55 -4.65 2.32 -7.43
CA VAL A 55 -4.14 0.99 -7.79
C VAL A 55 -3.83 0.97 -9.28
N GLY A 56 -2.57 0.67 -9.61
CA GLY A 56 -2.12 0.43 -10.97
C GLY A 56 -2.12 -1.06 -11.31
N ASP A 57 -1.77 -1.36 -12.56
CA ASP A 57 -1.57 -2.73 -13.00
C ASP A 57 -0.36 -3.38 -12.32
N GLY A 58 -0.28 -4.71 -12.38
CA GLY A 58 0.84 -5.47 -11.81
C GLY A 58 0.93 -5.43 -10.28
N GLY A 59 -0.15 -5.06 -9.60
CA GLY A 59 -0.19 -4.96 -8.13
C GLY A 59 0.55 -3.73 -7.58
N SER A 60 0.69 -2.68 -8.40
CA SER A 60 1.26 -1.41 -7.95
C SER A 60 0.20 -0.56 -7.23
N VAL A 61 0.62 0.16 -6.18
CA VAL A 61 -0.19 1.15 -5.48
C VAL A 61 0.62 2.41 -5.34
N ALA A 62 0.10 3.55 -5.78
CA ALA A 62 0.75 4.84 -5.64
C ALA A 62 -0.11 5.78 -4.80
N CYS A 63 0.49 6.42 -3.80
CA CYS A 63 -0.18 7.35 -2.92
C CYS A 63 0.53 8.70 -2.90
N ILE A 64 -0.25 9.78 -2.95
CA ILE A 64 0.24 11.16 -2.88
C ILE A 64 -0.40 11.90 -1.71
N GLU A 65 0.38 12.72 -1.02
CA GLU A 65 -0.15 13.73 -0.10
C GLU A 65 -0.61 14.94 -0.91
N ARG A 66 -1.92 15.23 -0.90
CA ARG A 66 -2.51 16.30 -1.71
C ARG A 66 -2.13 17.71 -1.25
N VAL A 67 -1.65 17.86 -0.01
CA VAL A 67 -1.23 19.15 0.55
C VAL A 67 0.23 19.47 0.18
N ASN A 68 1.06 18.45 0.03
CA ASN A 68 2.41 18.59 -0.51
C ASN A 68 2.66 17.45 -1.51
N PRO A 69 2.49 17.71 -2.82
CA PRO A 69 2.58 16.67 -3.84
C PRO A 69 3.99 16.12 -4.04
N GLU A 70 5.01 16.74 -3.44
CA GLU A 70 6.37 16.21 -3.40
C GLU A 70 6.50 15.05 -2.40
N ARG A 71 5.43 14.74 -1.64
CA ARG A 71 5.42 13.69 -0.61
C ARG A 71 4.48 12.56 -1.02
N GLY A 72 5.01 11.36 -1.06
CA GLY A 72 4.25 10.18 -1.43
C GLY A 72 5.03 8.89 -1.35
N PHE A 73 4.40 7.82 -1.82
CA PHE A 73 5.03 6.51 -1.89
C PHE A 73 4.42 5.66 -2.98
N VAL A 74 5.22 4.72 -3.47
CA VAL A 74 4.81 3.68 -4.40
C VAL A 74 5.15 2.33 -3.78
N LEU A 75 4.16 1.44 -3.75
CA LEU A 75 4.31 0.04 -3.42
C LEU A 75 4.22 -0.77 -4.70
N GLN A 76 5.25 -1.57 -4.99
CA GLN A 76 5.25 -2.46 -6.14
C GLN A 76 6.18 -3.67 -5.89
N PRO A 77 5.89 -4.84 -6.50
CA PRO A 77 6.67 -6.06 -6.25
C PRO A 77 8.16 -5.94 -6.59
N SER A 78 8.52 -5.10 -7.56
CA SER A 78 9.91 -4.92 -8.00
C SER A 78 10.73 -3.99 -7.12
N GLY A 79 10.11 -3.32 -6.14
CA GLY A 79 10.79 -2.39 -5.24
C GLY A 79 9.90 -1.19 -4.91
N SER A 80 9.54 -1.06 -3.64
CA SER A 80 8.76 0.06 -3.12
C SER A 80 9.67 1.23 -2.76
N PHE A 81 9.15 2.46 -2.86
CA PHE A 81 9.92 3.67 -2.53
C PHE A 81 9.01 4.80 -2.03
N THR A 82 9.63 5.77 -1.35
CA THR A 82 9.01 7.00 -0.88
C THR A 82 9.68 8.19 -1.56
N PHE A 83 8.96 9.28 -1.75
CA PHE A 83 9.48 10.57 -2.19
C PHE A 83 8.93 11.67 -1.28
#